data_AF-A0A848SQ90-F1
#
_entry.id   AF-A0A848SQ90-F1
#
_cell.length_a   1.000
_cell.length_b   1.000
_cell.length_c   1.000
_cell.angle_alpha   90.00
_cell.angle_beta   90.00
_cell.angle_gamma   90.00
#
_symmetry.space_group_name_H-M   'P 1'
#
loop_
_entity.id
_entity.type
_entity.pdbx_description
1 polymer ?
#
loop_
_entity_poly.entity_id
_entity_poly.type
_entity_poly.pdbx_seq_one_letter_code
_entity_poly.pdbx_strand_id
1 'polypeptide(L)'
;YVGNHIVYGWGRLRGYGAQTQPVAYAAALDGGGPTALDIGHGVERIEQLGADAVVIGSGSENKLGFSAIALDRTPRIADIFTMPAAGQGESRSHAYFYRPDSRSSDGASGTLGLPIARQIEPRFRQLLGNSAAMLFLRRNDREFSLAGELGAEVEGVIDDGCEASCVDWYGNARPIFLGNRIFALMGYELVEGRMRGGRISEIGRLDYAPRAAGRGAE
;
A
#
# COMPACT_ATOMS: atom_id res chain seq x y z
N TYR A 1 10.92 1.53 13.62
CA TYR A 1 11.07 0.48 14.65
C TYR A 1 9.89 -0.45 14.56
N VAL A 2 10.10 -1.75 14.75
CA VAL A 2 9.03 -2.75 14.87
C VAL A 2 9.37 -3.65 16.05
N GLY A 3 8.58 -3.56 17.13
CA GLY A 3 8.90 -4.22 18.39
C GLY A 3 10.32 -3.88 18.85
N ASN A 4 11.13 -4.91 19.08
CA ASN A 4 12.53 -4.79 19.51
C ASN A 4 13.55 -4.71 18.35
N HIS A 5 13.11 -4.39 17.14
CA HIS A 5 13.99 -4.29 15.97
C HIS A 5 13.91 -2.92 15.29
N ILE A 6 15.04 -2.50 14.72
CA ILE A 6 15.10 -1.49 13.68
C ILE A 6 15.27 -2.19 12.32
N VAL A 7 14.42 -1.82 11.37
CA VAL A 7 14.52 -2.26 9.97
C VAL A 7 14.86 -1.03 9.14
N TYR A 8 15.91 -1.12 8.34
CA TYR A 8 16.39 -0.05 7.47
C TYR A 8 16.99 -0.67 6.22
N GLY A 9 17.13 0.11 5.17
CA GLY A 9 17.70 -0.39 3.93
C GLY A 9 17.87 0.72 2.93
N TRP A 10 18.51 0.38 1.82
CA TRP A 10 18.63 1.26 0.68
C TRP A 10 18.42 0.45 -0.59
N GLY A 11 18.00 1.14 -1.64
CA GLY A 11 17.78 0.49 -2.90
C GLY A 11 17.37 1.48 -3.99
N ARG A 12 16.94 0.90 -5.09
CA ARG A 12 16.64 1.59 -6.34
C ARG A 12 15.42 2.52 -6.16
N LEU A 13 15.65 3.80 -5.90
CA LEU A 13 14.61 4.83 -6.04
C LEU A 13 14.43 5.12 -7.53
N ARG A 14 13.20 5.03 -8.05
CA ARG A 14 12.92 5.44 -9.45
C ARG A 14 13.39 6.88 -9.66
N GLY A 15 14.29 7.09 -10.61
CA GLY A 15 14.89 8.40 -10.94
C GLY A 15 16.30 8.62 -10.38
N TYR A 16 16.78 7.78 -9.46
CA TYR A 16 18.16 7.83 -8.95
C TYR A 16 18.90 6.56 -9.35
N GLY A 17 20.00 6.71 -10.10
CA GLY A 17 20.80 5.61 -10.67
C GLY A 17 21.61 4.84 -9.63
N ALA A 18 20.95 4.08 -8.76
CA ALA A 18 21.66 3.21 -7.82
C ALA A 18 22.30 2.01 -8.55
N GLN A 19 23.63 1.89 -8.48
CA GLN A 19 24.42 0.77 -8.99
C GLN A 19 24.58 -0.39 -7.97
N THR A 20 24.08 -0.22 -6.75
CA THR A 20 24.20 -1.22 -5.67
C THR A 20 22.97 -2.12 -5.63
N GLN A 21 23.19 -3.41 -5.32
CA GLN A 21 22.09 -4.36 -5.10
C GLN A 21 21.22 -3.87 -3.94
N PRO A 22 19.88 -3.84 -4.09
CA PRO A 22 18.98 -3.48 -3.01
C PRO A 22 19.15 -4.44 -1.83
N VAL A 23 19.14 -3.90 -0.61
CA VAL A 23 19.30 -4.69 0.61
C VAL A 23 18.54 -4.05 1.76
N ALA A 24 17.92 -4.89 2.58
CA ALA A 24 17.39 -4.49 3.87
C ALA A 24 18.23 -5.08 5.00
N TYR A 25 18.25 -4.40 6.13
CA TYR A 25 18.89 -4.83 7.36
C TYR A 25 17.87 -4.82 8.48
N ALA A 26 17.97 -5.80 9.36
CA ALA A 26 17.27 -5.83 10.63
C ALA A 26 18.29 -5.95 11.76
N ALA A 27 18.21 -5.04 12.72
CA ALA A 27 19.05 -5.07 13.92
C ALA A 27 18.17 -5.07 15.17
N ALA A 28 18.53 -5.93 16.13
CA ALA A 28 17.87 -5.95 17.43
C ALA A 28 18.32 -4.74 18.27
N LEU A 29 17.41 -4.19 19.07
CA LEU A 29 17.68 -3.01 19.89
C LEU A 29 18.51 -3.32 21.15
N ASP A 30 18.59 -4.60 21.55
CA ASP A 30 19.39 -5.08 22.68
C ASP A 30 20.86 -5.39 22.30
N GLY A 31 21.22 -5.22 21.03
CA GLY A 31 22.58 -5.33 20.52
C GLY A 31 22.77 -6.41 19.45
N GLY A 32 24.03 -6.70 19.12
CA GLY A 32 24.39 -7.59 18.01
C GLY A 32 24.56 -6.87 16.67
N GLY A 33 25.10 -7.59 15.69
CA GLY A 33 25.27 -7.07 14.33
C GLY A 33 23.95 -7.11 13.54
N PRO A 34 23.74 -6.19 12.58
CA PRO A 34 22.57 -6.23 11.72
C PRO A 34 22.58 -7.48 10.83
N THR A 35 21.41 -8.10 10.67
CA THR A 35 21.21 -9.19 9.69
C THR A 35 20.86 -8.58 8.33
N ALA A 36 21.66 -8.88 7.31
CA ALA A 36 21.38 -8.47 5.93
C ALA A 36 20.35 -9.40 5.29
N LEU A 37 19.41 -8.82 4.54
CA LEU A 37 18.28 -9.49 3.91
C LEU A 37 18.22 -9.12 2.42
N ASP A 38 18.35 -10.12 1.56
CA ASP A 38 18.20 -9.95 0.11
C ASP A 38 16.73 -9.93 -0.30
N ILE A 39 16.18 -8.72 -0.37
CA ILE A 39 14.76 -8.48 -0.64
C ILE A 39 14.40 -8.50 -2.14
N GLY A 40 15.38 -8.58 -3.05
CA GLY A 40 15.13 -8.67 -4.49
C GLY A 40 14.45 -7.46 -5.18
N HIS A 41 14.13 -6.38 -4.44
CA HIS A 41 13.50 -5.16 -4.95
C HIS A 41 13.99 -3.91 -4.20
N GLY A 42 13.71 -2.72 -4.72
CA GLY A 42 14.07 -1.46 -4.06
C GLY A 42 13.41 -1.29 -2.69
N VAL A 43 14.00 -0.44 -1.84
CA VAL A 43 13.43 -0.03 -0.55
C VAL A 43 12.80 1.35 -0.74
N GLU A 44 11.48 1.39 -0.88
CA GLU A 44 10.72 2.65 -0.99
C GLU A 44 9.90 2.92 0.29
N ARG A 45 9.39 1.86 0.92
CA ARG A 45 8.55 1.92 2.12
C ARG A 45 8.88 0.75 3.04
N ILE A 46 8.86 1.00 4.35
CA ILE A 46 8.97 -0.03 5.39
C ILE A 46 7.81 0.18 6.36
N GLU A 47 6.97 -0.84 6.53
CA GLU A 47 5.80 -0.79 7.41
C GLU A 47 5.82 -1.89 8.46
N GLN A 48 5.11 -1.66 9.56
CA GLN A 48 4.83 -2.68 10.54
C GLN A 48 3.79 -3.68 10.01
N LEU A 49 4.05 -4.97 10.22
CA LEU A 49 3.24 -6.12 9.83
C LEU A 49 2.99 -7.01 11.06
N GLY A 50 2.25 -6.49 12.04
CA GLY A 50 2.11 -7.13 13.34
C GLY A 50 3.41 -7.03 14.15
N ALA A 51 3.96 -8.16 14.59
CA ALA A 51 5.29 -8.25 15.19
C ALA A 51 6.43 -8.27 14.14
N ASP A 52 6.08 -8.42 12.86
CA ASP A 52 6.99 -8.49 11.72
C ASP A 52 7.02 -7.16 10.96
N ALA A 53 7.88 -7.04 9.93
CA ALA A 53 7.90 -5.88 9.04
C ALA A 53 7.59 -6.28 7.60
N VAL A 54 7.21 -5.30 6.77
CA VAL A 54 7.21 -5.45 5.32
C VAL A 54 8.03 -4.34 4.68
N VAL A 55 8.91 -4.72 3.75
CA VAL A 55 9.63 -3.79 2.88
C VAL A 55 8.97 -3.80 1.53
N ILE A 56 8.73 -2.63 0.96
CA ILE A 56 8.01 -2.48 -0.30
C ILE A 56 8.80 -1.54 -1.22
N GLY A 57 8.86 -1.85 -2.51
CA GLY A 57 9.40 -0.93 -3.50
C GLY A 57 9.52 -1.52 -4.91
N SER A 58 9.96 -0.68 -5.84
CA SER A 58 10.07 -1.06 -7.26
C SER A 58 11.05 -2.23 -7.46
N GLY A 59 10.57 -3.29 -8.09
CA GLY A 59 11.37 -4.42 -8.56
C GLY A 59 11.80 -4.29 -10.02
N SER A 60 12.36 -5.36 -10.56
CA SER A 60 12.63 -5.49 -12.00
C SER A 60 11.31 -5.55 -12.80
N GLU A 61 11.38 -5.27 -14.11
CA GLU A 61 10.28 -5.52 -15.05
C GLU A 61 8.95 -4.83 -14.70
N ASN A 62 9.00 -3.64 -14.10
CA ASN A 62 7.82 -2.85 -13.73
C ASN A 62 6.88 -3.57 -12.74
N LYS A 63 7.47 -4.33 -11.81
CA LYS A 63 6.79 -4.98 -10.69
C LYS A 63 6.97 -4.18 -9.41
N LEU A 64 5.99 -4.24 -8.52
CA LEU A 64 6.09 -3.77 -7.14
C LEU A 64 6.36 -4.98 -6.23
N GLY A 65 7.46 -4.98 -5.51
CA GLY A 65 7.85 -6.07 -4.61
C GLY A 65 7.44 -5.79 -3.17
N PHE A 66 7.09 -6.85 -2.43
CA PHE A 66 6.73 -6.85 -1.03
C PHE A 66 7.51 -7.98 -0.35
N SER A 67 8.44 -7.64 0.52
CA SER A 67 9.22 -8.61 1.32
C SER A 67 8.76 -8.56 2.77
N ALA A 68 8.08 -9.60 3.23
CA ALA A 68 7.79 -9.77 4.66
C ALA A 68 9.05 -10.22 5.39
N ILE A 69 9.38 -9.53 6.47
CA ILE A 69 10.53 -9.84 7.33
C ILE A 69 9.99 -10.33 8.66
N ALA A 70 10.20 -11.61 8.95
CA ALA A 70 10.00 -12.14 10.29
C ALA A 70 11.04 -11.55 11.24
N LEU A 71 10.59 -10.93 12.32
CA LEU A 71 11.43 -10.25 13.31
C LEU A 71 11.46 -11.01 14.64
N ASP A 72 11.58 -12.34 14.56
CA ASP A 72 11.91 -13.16 15.72
C ASP A 72 13.42 -13.07 16.04
N ARG A 73 13.97 -14.00 16.83
CA ARG A 73 15.37 -13.93 17.30
C ARG A 73 16.40 -13.81 16.18
N THR A 74 16.08 -14.33 14.99
CA THR A 74 16.97 -14.22 13.84
C THR A 74 16.16 -13.69 12.67
N PRO A 75 16.30 -12.39 12.35
CA PRO A 75 15.55 -11.79 11.26
C PRO A 75 15.72 -12.56 9.96
N ARG A 76 14.61 -12.84 9.28
CA ARG A 76 14.63 -13.54 7.98
C ARG A 76 13.49 -13.06 7.10
N ILE A 77 13.63 -13.31 5.80
CA ILE A 77 12.53 -13.17 4.86
C ILE A 77 11.52 -14.28 5.13
N ALA A 78 10.30 -13.90 5.47
CA ALA A 78 9.19 -14.81 5.68
C ALA A 78 8.47 -15.13 4.36
N ASP A 79 8.31 -14.13 3.51
CA ASP A 79 7.67 -14.28 2.20
C ASP A 79 8.05 -13.11 1.28
N ILE A 80 7.95 -13.33 -0.04
CA ILE A 80 8.11 -12.30 -1.08
C ILE A 80 6.92 -12.39 -2.04
N PHE A 81 6.14 -11.32 -2.12
CA PHE A 81 5.08 -11.14 -3.10
C PHE A 81 5.46 -10.09 -4.15
N THR A 82 5.05 -10.29 -5.40
CA THR A 82 5.26 -9.30 -6.47
C THR A 82 3.95 -8.99 -7.19
N MET A 83 3.67 -7.70 -7.35
CA MET A 83 2.52 -7.21 -8.11
C MET A 83 2.99 -6.69 -9.48
N PRO A 84 2.54 -7.27 -10.60
CA PRO A 84 2.90 -6.78 -11.93
C PRO A 84 2.23 -5.43 -12.24
N ALA A 85 2.90 -4.62 -13.06
CA ALA A 85 2.38 -3.36 -13.60
C ALA A 85 1.88 -2.36 -12.54
N ALA A 86 2.52 -2.36 -11.37
CA ALA A 86 2.19 -1.50 -10.24
C ALA A 86 3.43 -0.73 -9.76
N GLY A 87 3.20 0.45 -9.18
CA GLY A 87 4.17 1.21 -8.39
C GLY A 87 3.52 1.76 -7.13
N GLN A 88 4.32 2.23 -6.16
CA GLN A 88 3.78 2.94 -5.00
C GLN A 88 2.95 4.14 -5.46
N GLY A 89 1.69 4.21 -5.01
CA GLY A 89 0.77 5.28 -5.36
C GLY A 89 1.00 6.56 -4.56
N GLU A 90 1.53 6.42 -3.33
CA GLU A 90 1.74 7.52 -2.40
C GLU A 90 2.95 7.24 -1.49
N SER A 91 3.94 8.14 -1.49
CA SER A 91 5.19 8.00 -0.74
C SER A 91 5.28 8.87 0.51
N ARG A 92 4.31 9.77 0.72
CA ARG A 92 4.30 10.75 1.83
C ARG A 92 3.36 10.35 2.97
N SER A 93 2.58 9.30 2.78
CA SER A 93 1.62 8.82 3.79
C SER A 93 2.25 7.95 4.85
N HIS A 94 2.14 8.40 6.10
CA HIS A 94 2.18 7.55 7.28
C HIS A 94 0.73 7.12 7.58
N ALA A 95 0.39 5.86 7.32
CA ALA A 95 -0.91 5.30 7.66
C ALA A 95 -0.73 3.88 8.25
N TYR A 96 -1.77 3.37 8.89
CA TYR A 96 -1.81 1.99 9.35
C TYR A 96 -2.25 1.08 8.21
N PHE A 97 -1.28 0.67 7.38
CA PHE A 97 -1.55 -0.13 6.18
C PHE A 97 -1.89 -1.59 6.49
N TYR A 98 -1.72 -2.04 7.74
CA TYR A 98 -1.96 -3.43 8.13
C TYR A 98 -2.95 -3.56 9.29
N ARG A 99 -3.91 -4.48 9.15
CA ARG A 99 -4.80 -4.91 10.24
C ARG A 99 -4.59 -6.40 10.54
N PRO A 100 -3.99 -6.76 11.69
CA PRO A 100 -3.95 -8.13 12.18
C PRO A 100 -5.36 -8.73 12.29
N ASP A 101 -5.49 -10.03 12.03
CA ASP A 101 -6.72 -10.74 12.34
C ASP A 101 -6.88 -10.84 13.87
N SER A 102 -8.13 -10.76 14.35
CA SER A 102 -8.44 -10.76 15.79
C SER A 102 -7.90 -11.96 16.57
N ARG A 103 -7.64 -13.10 15.90
CA ARG A 103 -7.08 -14.31 16.51
C ARG A 103 -5.56 -14.45 16.35
N SER A 104 -4.90 -13.51 15.68
CA SER A 104 -3.45 -13.51 15.45
C SER A 104 -2.80 -12.42 16.30
N SER A 105 -2.45 -12.78 17.53
CA SER A 105 -1.87 -11.84 18.51
C SER A 105 -0.52 -11.26 18.10
N ASP A 106 0.26 -12.02 17.33
CA ASP A 106 1.53 -11.61 16.73
C ASP A 106 1.35 -10.93 15.37
N GLY A 107 0.12 -10.90 14.84
CA GLY A 107 -0.20 -10.45 13.51
C GLY A 107 0.42 -11.28 12.39
N ALA A 108 0.79 -12.55 12.61
CA ALA A 108 1.16 -13.48 11.54
C ALA A 108 0.09 -13.62 10.45
N SER A 109 -1.18 -13.37 10.78
CA SER A 109 -2.31 -13.33 9.86
C SER A 109 -3.05 -11.98 9.93
N GLY A 110 -3.50 -11.48 8.78
CA GLY A 110 -4.14 -10.16 8.68
C GLY A 110 -4.24 -9.62 7.26
N THR A 111 -4.65 -8.36 7.12
CA THR A 111 -4.87 -7.71 5.82
C THR A 111 -3.98 -6.49 5.68
N LEU A 112 -3.19 -6.45 4.61
CA LEU A 112 -2.45 -5.27 4.17
C LEU A 112 -3.27 -4.54 3.10
N GLY A 113 -3.43 -3.24 3.21
CA GLY A 113 -3.91 -2.35 2.14
C GLY A 113 -2.77 -1.43 1.72
N LEU A 114 -2.58 -1.18 0.42
CA LEU A 114 -1.54 -0.28 -0.06
C LEU A 114 -2.05 0.52 -1.28
N PRO A 115 -1.90 1.86 -1.27
CA PRO A 115 -2.05 2.69 -2.45
C PRO A 115 -1.06 2.28 -3.54
N ILE A 116 -1.57 1.93 -4.71
CA ILE A 116 -0.76 1.68 -5.90
C ILE A 116 -1.14 2.65 -7.01
N ALA A 117 -0.13 3.11 -7.75
CA ALA A 117 -0.34 3.81 -9.01
C ALA A 117 -0.42 2.77 -10.12
N ARG A 118 -1.54 2.76 -10.85
CA ARG A 118 -1.63 2.10 -12.16
C ARG A 118 -1.21 3.05 -13.27
N GLN A 119 -0.64 2.53 -14.35
CA GLN A 119 -0.35 3.31 -15.54
C GLN A 119 -1.68 3.80 -16.14
N ILE A 120 -2.06 5.06 -15.88
CA ILE A 120 -3.23 5.71 -16.51
C ILE A 120 -2.76 6.54 -17.71
N GLU A 121 -3.62 6.59 -18.72
CA GLU A 121 -3.43 7.38 -19.93
C GLU A 121 -3.10 8.86 -19.61
N PRO A 122 -2.18 9.48 -20.36
CA PRO A 122 -1.71 10.86 -20.14
C PRO A 122 -2.81 11.92 -19.98
N ARG A 123 -3.95 11.75 -20.65
CA ARG A 123 -5.08 12.70 -20.66
C ARG A 123 -5.80 12.81 -19.31
N PHE A 124 -5.73 11.80 -18.46
CA PHE A 124 -6.40 11.79 -17.15
C PHE A 124 -5.42 11.97 -15.98
N ARG A 125 -4.12 12.16 -16.25
CA ARG A 125 -3.07 12.26 -15.22
C ARG A 125 -3.25 13.46 -14.28
N GLN A 126 -3.82 14.55 -14.78
CA GLN A 126 -4.00 15.81 -14.05
C GLN A 126 -5.21 15.73 -13.10
N LEU A 127 -6.29 15.07 -13.54
CA LEU A 127 -7.48 14.80 -12.74
C LEU A 127 -7.26 13.71 -11.68
N LEU A 128 -6.40 12.73 -11.97
CA LEU A 128 -6.28 11.48 -11.21
C LEU A 128 -5.03 11.32 -10.36
N GLY A 129 -4.11 12.28 -10.38
CA GLY A 129 -2.85 12.26 -9.61
C GLY A 129 -2.41 10.86 -9.18
N ASN A 130 -1.69 10.13 -10.03
CA ASN A 130 -1.35 8.71 -9.82
C ASN A 130 -2.55 7.81 -9.46
N SER A 131 -3.56 7.72 -10.34
CA SER A 131 -4.34 6.50 -10.56
C SER A 131 -4.66 5.69 -9.30
N ALA A 132 -5.40 6.28 -8.37
CA ALA A 132 -5.59 5.70 -7.05
C ALA A 132 -6.33 4.36 -7.12
N ALA A 133 -5.58 3.28 -6.97
CA ALA A 133 -6.14 1.98 -6.62
C ALA A 133 -5.56 1.56 -5.27
N MET A 134 -6.40 0.93 -4.45
CA MET A 134 -6.00 0.32 -3.20
C MET A 134 -5.82 -1.17 -3.42
N LEU A 135 -4.57 -1.64 -3.42
CA LEU A 135 -4.24 -3.06 -3.43
C LEU A 135 -4.46 -3.65 -2.05
N PHE A 136 -5.10 -4.80 -1.97
CA PHE A 136 -5.23 -5.57 -0.73
C PHE A 136 -4.52 -6.92 -0.86
N LEU A 137 -3.64 -7.20 0.09
CA LEU A 137 -3.04 -8.50 0.29
C LEU A 137 -3.59 -9.13 1.56
N ARG A 138 -3.90 -10.42 1.47
CA ARG A 138 -4.13 -11.27 2.63
C ARG A 138 -2.83 -11.87 3.09
N ARG A 139 -2.65 -11.89 4.40
CA ARG A 139 -1.57 -12.62 5.07
C ARG A 139 -2.19 -13.74 5.88
N ASN A 140 -1.76 -14.98 5.64
CA ASN A 140 -2.14 -16.13 6.47
C ASN A 140 -0.86 -16.86 6.86
N ASP A 141 -0.60 -16.98 8.17
CA ASP A 141 0.59 -17.65 8.72
C ASP A 141 1.91 -17.21 8.06
N ARG A 142 2.05 -15.89 7.93
CA ARG A 142 3.18 -15.18 7.31
C ARG A 142 3.29 -15.25 5.79
N GLU A 143 2.38 -15.93 5.10
CA GLU A 143 2.34 -15.99 3.62
C GLU A 143 1.35 -14.99 3.04
N PHE A 144 1.75 -14.28 1.99
CA PHE A 144 0.92 -13.35 1.25
C PHE A 144 0.12 -14.03 0.15
N SER A 145 -1.08 -13.50 -0.08
CA SER A 145 -1.93 -13.81 -1.22
C SER A 145 -2.65 -12.55 -1.67
N LEU A 146 -2.92 -12.45 -2.98
CA LEU A 146 -3.69 -11.35 -3.54
C LEU A 146 -5.15 -11.46 -3.08
N ALA A 147 -5.64 -10.43 -2.37
CA ALA A 147 -7.03 -10.35 -1.98
C ALA A 147 -7.90 -9.64 -3.05
N GLY A 148 -7.31 -8.70 -3.77
CA GLY A 148 -7.98 -7.91 -4.79
C GLY A 148 -7.68 -6.42 -4.64
N GLU A 149 -8.49 -5.59 -5.30
CA GLU A 149 -8.31 -4.14 -5.34
C GLU A 149 -9.64 -3.43 -5.19
N LEU A 150 -9.59 -2.22 -4.64
CA LEU A 150 -10.66 -1.23 -4.76
C LEU A 150 -10.09 -0.07 -5.59
N GLY A 151 -10.81 0.35 -6.63
CA GLY A 151 -10.37 1.41 -7.54
C GLY A 151 -11.22 2.65 -7.42
N ALA A 152 -10.61 3.81 -7.69
CA ALA A 152 -11.37 5.03 -7.90
C ALA A 152 -12.15 4.95 -9.23
N GLU A 153 -13.38 5.44 -9.22
CA GLU A 153 -14.20 5.70 -10.42
C GLU A 153 -14.11 7.19 -10.78
N VAL A 154 -14.09 7.48 -12.08
CA VAL A 154 -13.78 8.83 -12.60
C VAL A 154 -14.88 9.34 -13.52
N GLU A 155 -15.91 8.52 -13.77
CA GLU A 155 -16.93 8.84 -14.75
C GLU A 155 -17.85 9.95 -14.23
N GLY A 156 -17.87 11.09 -14.92
CA GLY A 156 -18.74 12.23 -14.60
C GLY A 156 -18.17 13.26 -13.60
N VAL A 157 -16.92 13.10 -13.17
CA VAL A 157 -16.23 14.05 -12.28
C VAL A 157 -15.73 15.27 -13.05
N ILE A 158 -16.07 16.48 -12.58
CA ILE A 158 -15.48 17.73 -13.09
C ILE A 158 -14.18 18.03 -12.34
N ASP A 159 -13.15 18.44 -13.08
CA ASP A 159 -11.94 19.05 -12.50
C ASP A 159 -12.32 20.39 -11.84
N ASP A 160 -12.37 20.41 -10.52
CA ASP A 160 -12.62 21.64 -9.75
C ASP A 160 -11.34 22.43 -9.46
N GLY A 161 -10.21 22.04 -10.05
CA GLY A 161 -8.94 22.69 -9.80
C GLY A 161 -8.42 22.45 -8.38
N CYS A 162 -8.79 21.33 -7.77
CA CYS A 162 -8.33 20.92 -6.43
C CYS A 162 -8.89 21.77 -5.30
N GLU A 163 -10.07 22.36 -5.49
CA GLU A 163 -10.69 23.27 -4.52
C GLU A 163 -10.98 22.55 -3.20
N ALA A 164 -11.45 21.30 -3.26
CA ALA A 164 -11.71 20.50 -2.07
C ALA A 164 -10.57 19.52 -1.72
N SER A 165 -9.96 18.83 -2.69
CA SER A 165 -8.77 17.97 -2.50
C SER A 165 -8.23 17.36 -3.81
N CYS A 166 -7.04 17.76 -4.27
CA CYS A 166 -6.24 16.95 -5.22
C CYS A 166 -5.05 16.23 -4.57
N VAL A 167 -4.55 16.80 -3.47
CA VAL A 167 -3.36 16.32 -2.77
C VAL A 167 -3.45 16.91 -1.37
N ASP A 168 -4.14 16.22 -0.46
CA ASP A 168 -4.10 16.63 0.94
C ASP A 168 -2.72 16.30 1.56
N TRP A 169 -2.46 16.79 2.77
CA TRP A 169 -1.22 16.53 3.55
C TRP A 169 -0.91 15.05 3.79
N TYR A 170 -1.83 14.20 3.42
CA TYR A 170 -1.92 12.80 3.72
C TYR A 170 -2.03 11.95 2.45
N GLY A 171 -1.85 12.54 1.27
CA GLY A 171 -1.73 11.84 0.01
C GLY A 171 -3.04 11.43 -0.65
N ASN A 172 -2.96 10.93 -1.88
CA ASN A 172 -4.14 10.70 -2.74
C ASN A 172 -4.98 9.45 -2.36
N ALA A 173 -4.45 8.52 -1.56
CA ALA A 173 -5.19 7.33 -1.14
C ALA A 173 -4.74 6.73 0.19
N ARG A 174 -5.69 6.17 0.94
CA ARG A 174 -5.47 5.55 2.26
C ARG A 174 -6.40 4.37 2.55
N PRO A 175 -5.90 3.25 3.08
CA PRO A 175 -6.77 2.25 3.67
C PRO A 175 -7.22 2.70 5.06
N ILE A 176 -8.48 2.43 5.39
CA ILE A 176 -9.05 2.66 6.72
C ILE A 176 -9.64 1.34 7.20
N PHE A 177 -9.12 0.87 8.31
CA PHE A 177 -9.60 -0.31 9.00
C PHE A 177 -10.40 0.11 10.23
N LEU A 178 -11.72 -0.07 10.20
CA LEU A 178 -12.62 0.30 11.30
C LEU A 178 -13.37 -0.93 11.81
N GLY A 179 -12.84 -1.55 12.87
CA GLY A 179 -13.30 -2.85 13.34
C GLY A 179 -13.23 -3.88 12.20
N ASN A 180 -14.38 -4.43 11.82
CA ASN A 180 -14.48 -5.39 10.72
C ASN A 180 -14.64 -4.75 9.33
N ARG A 181 -14.86 -3.43 9.25
CA ARG A 181 -15.06 -2.70 8.00
C ARG A 181 -13.73 -2.27 7.40
N ILE A 182 -13.67 -2.23 6.07
CA ILE A 182 -12.50 -1.84 5.29
C ILE A 182 -12.95 -0.75 4.35
N PHE A 183 -12.25 0.38 4.34
CA PHE A 183 -12.48 1.44 3.37
C PHE A 183 -11.19 1.79 2.65
N ALA A 184 -11.33 2.23 1.40
CA ALA A 184 -10.30 2.92 0.65
C ALA A 184 -10.78 4.36 0.44
N LEU A 185 -10.09 5.32 1.08
CA LEU A 185 -10.20 6.72 0.72
C LEU A 185 -9.29 6.95 -0.48
N MET A 186 -9.83 7.44 -1.59
CA MET A 186 -9.12 7.65 -2.86
C MET A 186 -9.61 8.97 -3.49
N GLY A 187 -8.86 10.05 -3.30
CA GLY A 187 -9.30 11.39 -3.70
C GLY A 187 -10.64 11.77 -3.06
N TYR A 188 -11.65 12.03 -3.90
CA TYR A 188 -13.01 12.38 -3.50
C TYR A 188 -13.90 11.17 -3.16
N GLU A 189 -13.37 9.96 -3.22
CA GLU A 189 -14.16 8.75 -3.05
C GLU A 189 -13.81 8.03 -1.75
N LEU A 190 -14.86 7.59 -1.05
CA LEU A 190 -14.77 6.63 0.04
C LEU A 190 -15.44 5.33 -0.40
N VAL A 191 -14.62 4.33 -0.71
CA VAL A 191 -15.09 3.02 -1.18
C VAL A 191 -15.06 2.03 -0.01
N GLU A 192 -16.20 1.44 0.33
CA GLU A 192 -16.28 0.37 1.32
C GLU A 192 -16.07 -1.00 0.66
N GLY A 193 -15.10 -1.74 1.19
CA GLY A 193 -14.81 -3.11 0.81
C GLY A 193 -15.26 -4.12 1.85
N ARG A 194 -15.59 -5.31 1.39
CA ARG A 194 -15.88 -6.47 2.23
C ARG A 194 -14.90 -7.59 1.95
N MET A 195 -14.19 -8.03 2.99
CA MET A 195 -13.31 -9.20 2.93
C MET A 195 -14.13 -10.48 3.16
N ARG A 196 -14.15 -11.41 2.19
CA ARG A 196 -14.77 -12.74 2.31
C ARG A 196 -13.92 -13.78 1.59
N GLY A 197 -13.64 -14.91 2.26
CA GLY A 197 -12.87 -16.00 1.67
C GLY A 197 -11.49 -15.57 1.16
N GLY A 198 -10.85 -14.63 1.86
CA GLY A 198 -9.56 -14.07 1.46
C GLY A 198 -9.59 -13.10 0.29
N ARG A 199 -10.77 -12.74 -0.23
CA ARG A 199 -10.95 -11.79 -1.32
C ARG A 199 -11.66 -10.53 -0.85
N ILE A 200 -11.29 -9.39 -1.41
CA ILE A 200 -12.00 -8.12 -1.20
C ILE A 200 -12.92 -7.82 -2.39
N SER A 201 -14.11 -7.32 -2.10
CA SER A 201 -15.05 -6.78 -3.08
C SER A 201 -15.63 -5.48 -2.58
N GLU A 202 -15.86 -4.53 -3.48
CA GLU A 202 -16.64 -3.33 -3.18
C GLU A 202 -18.07 -3.72 -2.76
N ILE A 203 -18.62 -3.00 -1.78
CA ILE A 203 -20.01 -3.14 -1.34
C ILE A 203 -20.78 -1.82 -1.28
N GLY A 204 -20.10 -0.70 -1.50
CA GLY A 204 -20.69 0.63 -1.54
C GLY A 204 -19.61 1.69 -1.70
N ARG A 205 -20.01 2.84 -2.25
CA ARG A 205 -19.15 4.01 -2.40
C ARG A 205 -19.90 5.29 -2.09
N LEU A 206 -19.13 6.27 -1.66
CA LEU A 206 -19.57 7.64 -1.54
C LEU A 206 -18.59 8.52 -2.29
N ASP A 207 -19.13 9.33 -3.19
CA ASP A 207 -18.41 10.23 -4.08
C ASP A 207 -18.78 11.66 -3.71
N TYR A 208 -17.76 12.45 -3.37
CA TYR A 208 -17.88 13.86 -2.99
C TYR A 208 -17.40 14.80 -4.10
N ALA A 209 -17.09 14.29 -5.29
CA ALA A 209 -16.59 15.11 -6.38
C ALA A 209 -17.68 16.08 -6.88
N PRO A 210 -17.31 17.31 -7.27
CA PRO A 210 -18.25 18.23 -7.90
C PRO A 210 -18.83 17.63 -9.17
N ARG A 211 -20.16 17.58 -9.23
CA ARG A 211 -20.89 17.07 -10.41
C ARG A 211 -21.27 18.22 -11.33
N ALA A 212 -21.25 17.94 -12.63
CA ALA A 212 -21.89 18.82 -13.61
C ALA A 212 -23.35 19.03 -13.20
N ALA A 213 -23.75 20.29 -12.98
CA ALA A 213 -25.18 20.60 -12.86
C ALA A 213 -25.85 20.07 -14.14
N GLY A 214 -26.70 19.05 -13.99
CA GLY A 214 -27.49 18.55 -15.10
C GLY A 214 -28.23 19.74 -15.70
N ARG A 215 -28.02 20.00 -17.00
CA ARG A 215 -28.82 20.99 -17.71
C ARG A 215 -30.28 20.59 -17.50
N GLY A 216 -31.00 21.39 -16.71
CA GLY A 216 -32.43 21.28 -16.60
C GLY A 216 -33.00 21.28 -18.01
N ALA A 217 -33.89 20.34 -18.29
CA ALA A 217 -34.74 20.42 -19.46
C ALA A 217 -35.61 21.68 -19.29
N GLU A 218 -35.26 22.73 -20.04
CA GLU A 218 -36.22 23.75 -20.48
C GLU A 218 -36.84 23.29 -21.81
#